data_AF-A0A6N9J1C2-F1
#
_entry.id   AF-A0A6N9J1C2-F1
#
_cell.length_a   1.000
_cell.length_b   1.000
_cell.length_c   1.000
_cell.angle_alpha   90.00
_cell.angle_beta   90.00
_cell.angle_gamma   90.00
#
_symmetry.space_group_name_H-M   'P 1'
#
loop_
_entity.id
_entity.type
_entity.pdbx_description
1 polymer ?
#
loop_
_entity_poly.entity_id
_entity_poly.type
_entity_poly.pdbx_seq_one_letter_code
_entity_poly.pdbx_strand_id
1 'polypeptide(L)'
;MIIMFFIQTSGVWAEDDKETKRIRGLCEEGNSTACFKMGERYRIIERDNKTAQKFYVKACDSGYMTGCTNGGILTLMRGTPYSKEFKQARKMFTKACDAGEDPACYNLGTLNYKEGRQKKALQYYLKACDMGNKPGCARHKRLSR
;
A
#
# COMPACT_ATOMS: atom_id res chain seq x y z
N MET A 1 25.84 -40.51 17.58
CA MET A 1 24.53 -40.18 16.97
C MET A 1 23.97 -38.97 17.70
N ILE A 2 24.31 -37.76 17.24
CA ILE A 2 23.82 -36.51 17.83
C ILE A 2 22.50 -36.21 17.13
N ILE A 3 21.41 -36.37 17.86
CA ILE A 3 20.06 -36.10 17.39
C ILE A 3 19.93 -34.58 17.28
N MET A 4 19.95 -34.06 16.05
CA MET A 4 19.57 -32.69 15.74
C MET A 4 18.13 -32.48 16.20
N PHE A 5 17.95 -31.78 17.32
CA PHE A 5 16.64 -31.28 17.75
C PHE A 5 16.21 -30.16 16.80
N PHE A 6 15.56 -30.53 15.70
CA PHE A 6 14.67 -29.64 14.96
C PHE A 6 13.41 -29.41 15.81
N ILE A 7 13.47 -28.48 16.77
CA ILE A 7 12.26 -27.96 17.40
C ILE A 7 11.75 -26.84 16.50
N GLN A 8 10.94 -27.24 15.53
CA GLN A 8 10.19 -26.36 14.67
C GLN A 8 9.00 -25.82 15.47
N THR A 9 9.07 -24.56 15.93
CA THR A 9 7.89 -23.79 16.36
C THR A 9 7.81 -22.46 15.60
N SER A 10 6.99 -22.50 14.55
CA SER A 10 6.17 -21.43 13.99
C SER A 10 6.42 -19.97 14.43
N GLY A 11 7.08 -19.19 13.57
CA GLY A 11 6.88 -17.74 13.51
C GLY A 11 8.08 -16.97 12.97
N VAL A 12 7.86 -16.16 11.94
CA VAL A 12 8.79 -15.14 11.39
C VAL A 12 9.04 -14.00 12.41
N TRP A 13 8.85 -14.24 13.71
CA TRP A 13 8.67 -13.24 14.77
C TRP A 13 9.58 -13.47 15.99
N ALA A 14 10.43 -14.50 15.96
CA ALA A 14 11.30 -14.86 17.08
C ALA A 14 12.37 -13.79 17.37
N GLU A 15 12.68 -12.93 16.40
CA GLU A 15 13.73 -11.90 16.50
C GLU A 15 13.22 -10.49 16.87
N ASP A 16 11.93 -10.30 17.10
CA ASP A 16 11.41 -8.96 17.42
C ASP A 16 11.90 -8.49 18.79
N ASP A 17 12.49 -7.28 18.82
CA ASP A 17 12.79 -6.57 20.05
C ASP A 17 11.50 -6.20 20.82
N LYS A 18 11.66 -5.69 22.05
CA LYS A 18 10.53 -5.36 22.93
C LYS A 18 9.58 -4.31 22.32
N GLU A 19 10.12 -3.31 21.64
CA GLU A 19 9.32 -2.26 21.01
C GLU A 19 8.58 -2.79 19.78
N THR A 20 9.26 -3.58 18.96
CA THR A 20 8.64 -4.23 17.79
C THR A 20 7.51 -5.16 18.21
N LYS A 21 7.68 -5.95 19.28
CA LYS A 21 6.63 -6.77 19.89
C LYS A 21 5.42 -5.93 20.32
N ARG A 22 5.65 -4.79 20.97
CA ARG A 22 4.59 -3.87 21.39
C ARG A 22 3.82 -3.29 20.21
N ILE A 23 4.51 -2.79 19.19
CA ILE A 23 3.87 -2.23 17.98
C ILE A 23 3.04 -3.30 17.28
N ARG A 24 3.53 -4.53 17.19
CA ARG A 24 2.79 -5.65 16.62
C ARG A 24 1.52 -5.98 17.41
N GLY A 25 1.60 -6.05 18.74
CA GLY A 25 0.42 -6.25 19.60
C GLY A 25 -0.64 -5.17 19.39
N LEU A 26 -0.24 -3.90 19.33
CA LEU A 26 -1.16 -2.79 19.04
C LEU A 26 -1.83 -2.94 17.65
N CYS A 27 -1.10 -3.41 16.64
CA CYS A 27 -1.70 -3.70 15.34
C CYS A 27 -2.72 -4.85 15.41
N GLU A 28 -2.44 -5.89 16.20
CA GLU A 28 -3.37 -7.01 16.42
C GLU A 28 -4.65 -6.56 17.13
N GLU A 29 -4.57 -5.54 17.99
CA GLU A 29 -5.70 -4.86 18.64
C GLU A 29 -6.43 -3.87 17.71
N GLY A 30 -6.00 -3.72 16.45
CA GLY A 30 -6.65 -2.88 15.45
C GLY A 30 -6.11 -1.45 15.34
N ASN A 31 -5.00 -1.12 16.01
CA ASN A 31 -4.36 0.18 15.84
C ASN A 31 -3.79 0.34 14.42
N SER A 32 -4.42 1.21 13.64
CA SER A 32 -4.16 1.36 12.22
C SER A 32 -2.76 1.92 11.91
N THR A 33 -2.28 2.87 12.71
CA THR A 33 -0.92 3.42 12.61
C THR A 33 0.14 2.39 13.00
N ALA A 34 -0.11 1.55 14.01
CA ALA A 34 0.80 0.48 14.39
C ALA A 34 0.91 -0.57 13.26
N CYS A 35 -0.21 -0.94 12.63
CA CYS A 35 -0.18 -1.79 11.44
C CYS A 35 0.61 -1.17 10.30
N PHE A 36 0.45 0.14 10.06
CA PHE A 36 1.25 0.83 9.05
C PHE A 36 2.75 0.78 9.35
N LYS A 37 3.16 1.03 10.60
CA LYS A 37 4.56 0.94 11.04
C LYS A 37 5.15 -0.45 10.83
N MET A 38 4.38 -1.51 11.13
CA MET A 38 4.80 -2.87 10.84
C MET A 38 4.97 -3.10 9.34
N GLY A 39 4.06 -2.57 8.53
CA GLY A 39 4.19 -2.58 7.07
C GLY A 39 5.47 -1.92 6.58
N GLU A 40 5.82 -0.76 7.12
CA GLU A 40 7.05 -0.02 6.78
C GLU A 40 8.30 -0.80 7.21
N ARG A 41 8.31 -1.37 8.42
CA ARG A 41 9.41 -2.25 8.88
C ARG A 41 9.64 -3.38 7.88
N TYR A 42 8.60 -4.14 7.54
CA TYR A 42 8.75 -5.26 6.61
C TYR A 42 9.18 -4.82 5.21
N ARG A 43 8.70 -3.66 4.74
CA ARG A 43 9.05 -3.15 3.41
C ARG A 43 10.51 -2.66 3.34
N ILE A 44 10.96 -1.94 4.36
CA ILE A 44 12.23 -1.19 4.33
C ILE A 44 13.38 -2.01 4.95
N ILE A 45 13.15 -2.60 6.11
CA ILE A 45 14.20 -3.29 6.89
C ILE A 45 14.28 -4.74 6.42
N GLU A 46 13.19 -5.49 6.56
CA GLU A 46 13.14 -6.92 6.24
C GLU A 46 13.08 -7.21 4.73
N ARG A 47 12.79 -6.17 3.92
CA ARG A 47 12.63 -6.26 2.46
C ARG A 47 11.62 -7.32 2.01
N ASP A 48 10.64 -7.64 2.86
CA ASP A 48 9.56 -8.59 2.58
C ASP A 48 8.27 -7.83 2.20
N ASN A 49 8.11 -7.61 0.90
CA ASN A 49 6.91 -6.97 0.35
C ASN A 49 5.63 -7.81 0.57
N LYS A 50 5.73 -9.14 0.67
CA LYS A 50 4.56 -10.00 0.86
C LYS A 50 3.99 -9.81 2.26
N THR A 51 4.84 -9.75 3.27
CA THR A 51 4.42 -9.50 4.65
C THR A 51 4.06 -8.04 4.86
N ALA A 52 4.80 -7.09 4.29
CA ALA A 52 4.46 -5.67 4.33
C ALA A 52 3.05 -5.40 3.77
N GLN A 53 2.69 -6.04 2.64
CA GLN A 53 1.37 -5.89 2.04
C GLN A 53 0.24 -6.30 2.98
N LYS A 54 0.41 -7.39 3.75
CA LYS A 54 -0.59 -7.83 4.73
C LYS A 54 -0.83 -6.77 5.80
N PHE A 55 0.24 -6.16 6.31
CA PHE A 55 0.15 -5.11 7.31
C PHE A 55 -0.45 -3.81 6.76
N TYR A 56 -0.10 -3.41 5.53
CA TYR A 56 -0.74 -2.27 4.89
C TYR A 56 -2.24 -2.48 4.63
N VAL A 57 -2.65 -3.70 4.25
CA VAL A 57 -4.07 -4.04 4.12
C VAL A 57 -4.77 -3.92 5.47
N LYS A 58 -4.21 -4.47 6.56
CA LYS A 58 -4.76 -4.28 7.91
C LYS A 58 -4.88 -2.81 8.29
N ALA A 59 -3.85 -2.00 8.02
CA ALA A 59 -3.86 -0.56 8.27
C ALA A 59 -4.97 0.14 7.47
N CYS A 60 -5.10 -0.20 6.18
CA CYS A 60 -6.14 0.31 5.28
C CYS A 60 -7.55 -0.03 5.75
N ASP A 61 -7.77 -1.26 6.18
CA ASP A 61 -9.06 -1.74 6.67
C ASP A 61 -9.43 -1.08 8.00
N SER A 62 -8.43 -0.78 8.82
CA SER A 62 -8.57 -0.05 10.09
C SER A 62 -8.57 1.48 9.94
N GLY A 63 -8.69 2.00 8.71
CA GLY A 63 -8.90 3.44 8.46
C GLY A 63 -7.65 4.26 8.14
N TYR A 64 -6.44 3.68 8.16
CA TYR A 64 -5.21 4.40 7.80
C TYR A 64 -4.98 4.37 6.28
N MET A 65 -5.40 5.43 5.60
CA MET A 65 -5.52 5.47 4.14
C MET A 65 -4.17 5.42 3.41
N THR A 66 -3.09 5.92 4.02
CA THR A 66 -1.73 5.70 3.51
C THR A 66 -1.39 4.20 3.40
N GLY A 67 -1.96 3.36 4.28
CA GLY A 67 -1.89 1.90 4.17
C GLY A 67 -2.61 1.39 2.93
N CYS A 68 -3.75 1.95 2.56
CA CYS A 68 -4.42 1.62 1.30
C CYS A 68 -3.56 1.99 0.09
N THR A 69 -2.90 3.16 0.12
CA THR A 69 -1.97 3.59 -0.93
C THR A 69 -0.78 2.63 -1.06
N ASN A 70 -0.05 2.36 0.02
CA ASN A 70 1.15 1.52 -0.02
C ASN A 70 0.80 0.05 -0.30
N GLY A 71 -0.26 -0.47 0.31
CA GLY A 71 -0.77 -1.81 0.05
C GLY A 71 -1.27 -1.98 -1.40
N GLY A 72 -1.89 -0.94 -1.96
CA GLY A 72 -2.31 -0.90 -3.37
C GLY A 72 -1.12 -0.96 -4.32
N ILE A 73 -0.03 -0.23 -4.03
CA ILE A 73 1.21 -0.28 -4.82
C ILE A 73 1.80 -1.70 -4.80
N LEU A 74 1.98 -2.29 -3.61
CA LEU A 74 2.53 -3.64 -3.51
C LEU A 74 1.65 -4.70 -4.17
N THR A 75 0.32 -4.52 -4.09
CA THR A 75 -0.63 -5.39 -4.79
C THR A 75 -0.47 -5.25 -6.30
N LEU A 76 -0.38 -4.03 -6.82
CA LEU A 76 -0.19 -3.77 -8.25
C LEU A 76 1.11 -4.35 -8.80
N MET A 77 2.21 -4.32 -8.04
CA MET A 77 3.50 -4.89 -8.45
C MET A 77 3.45 -6.40 -8.72
N ARG A 78 2.48 -7.11 -8.12
CA ARG A 78 2.28 -8.55 -8.31
C ARG A 78 1.33 -8.88 -9.45
N GLY A 79 0.68 -7.87 -10.02
CA GLY A 79 -0.31 -8.02 -11.07
C GLY A 79 0.18 -7.53 -12.43
N THR A 80 -0.45 -8.05 -13.47
CA THR A 80 -0.40 -7.47 -14.81
C THR A 80 -1.59 -6.53 -15.04
N PRO A 81 -1.57 -5.66 -16.07
CA PRO A 81 -2.75 -4.87 -16.41
C PRO A 81 -4.01 -5.73 -16.51
N TYR A 82 -5.11 -5.27 -15.90
CA TYR A 82 -6.42 -5.94 -15.84
C TYR A 82 -6.53 -7.24 -15.02
N SER A 83 -5.43 -7.71 -14.40
CA SER A 83 -5.43 -8.83 -13.44
C SER A 83 -6.31 -8.60 -12.21
N LYS A 84 -6.50 -9.64 -11.40
CA LYS A 84 -7.20 -9.55 -10.10
C LYS A 84 -6.54 -8.53 -9.19
N GLU A 85 -5.22 -8.58 -9.11
CA GLU A 85 -4.37 -7.68 -8.32
C GLU A 85 -4.52 -6.24 -8.80
N PHE A 86 -4.56 -6.03 -10.12
CA PHE A 86 -4.80 -4.71 -10.70
C PHE A 86 -6.17 -4.14 -10.31
N LYS A 87 -7.23 -4.96 -10.34
CA LYS A 87 -8.57 -4.57 -9.89
C LYS A 87 -8.59 -4.29 -8.37
N GLN A 88 -7.87 -5.07 -7.59
CA GLN A 88 -7.77 -4.89 -6.13
C GLN A 88 -7.01 -3.60 -5.78
N ALA A 89 -5.85 -3.36 -6.40
CA ALA A 89 -5.08 -2.13 -6.23
C ALA A 89 -5.91 -0.89 -6.59
N ARG A 90 -6.69 -0.96 -7.68
CA ARG A 90 -7.64 0.12 -8.04
C ARG A 90 -8.62 0.40 -6.92
N LYS A 91 -9.25 -0.62 -6.33
CA LYS A 91 -10.20 -0.42 -5.21
C LYS A 91 -9.51 0.25 -4.01
N MET A 92 -8.30 -0.17 -3.67
CA MET A 92 -7.52 0.42 -2.57
C MET A 92 -7.18 1.88 -2.85
N PHE A 93 -6.73 2.20 -4.08
CA PHE A 93 -6.46 3.58 -4.47
C PHE A 93 -7.72 4.44 -4.52
N THR A 94 -8.87 3.90 -4.95
CA THR A 94 -10.16 4.61 -4.88
C THR A 94 -10.49 4.98 -3.45
N LYS A 95 -10.44 4.01 -2.52
CA LYS A 95 -10.70 4.26 -1.10
C LYS A 95 -9.80 5.37 -0.53
N ALA A 96 -8.50 5.31 -0.80
CA ALA A 96 -7.55 6.31 -0.32
C ALA A 96 -7.75 7.68 -0.97
N CYS A 97 -7.93 7.73 -2.30
CA CYS A 97 -8.14 8.97 -3.05
C CYS A 97 -9.43 9.69 -2.63
N ASP A 98 -10.48 8.94 -2.32
CA ASP A 98 -11.75 9.50 -1.85
C ASP A 98 -11.65 10.01 -0.41
N ALA A 99 -10.70 9.48 0.37
CA ALA A 99 -10.35 9.97 1.70
C ALA A 99 -9.28 11.07 1.71
N GLY A 100 -8.88 11.60 0.54
CA GLY A 100 -7.96 12.74 0.44
C GLY A 100 -6.47 12.39 0.31
N GLU A 101 -6.11 11.12 0.10
CA GLU A 101 -4.72 10.75 -0.18
C GLU A 101 -4.34 11.08 -1.62
N ASP A 102 -3.66 12.21 -1.79
CA ASP A 102 -3.21 12.72 -3.07
C ASP A 102 -2.34 11.73 -3.90
N PRO A 103 -1.46 10.89 -3.31
CA PRO A 103 -0.69 9.93 -4.09
C PRO A 103 -1.58 8.80 -4.64
N ALA A 104 -2.68 8.47 -3.96
CA ALA A 104 -3.62 7.48 -4.45
C ALA A 104 -4.41 7.98 -5.66
N CYS A 105 -4.83 9.25 -5.64
CA CYS A 105 -5.45 9.86 -6.82
C CYS A 105 -4.48 9.90 -8.01
N TYR A 106 -3.21 10.23 -7.79
CA TYR A 106 -2.18 10.16 -8.82
C TYR A 106 -2.03 8.74 -9.40
N ASN A 107 -2.03 7.72 -8.54
CA ASN A 107 -1.96 6.32 -8.96
C ASN A 107 -3.19 5.91 -9.78
N LEU A 108 -4.41 6.35 -9.42
CA LEU A 108 -5.60 6.13 -10.24
C LEU A 108 -5.50 6.81 -11.61
N GLY A 109 -4.97 8.03 -11.66
CA GLY A 109 -4.68 8.72 -12.92
C GLY A 109 -3.75 7.88 -13.81
N THR A 110 -2.70 7.33 -13.22
CA THR A 110 -1.74 6.46 -13.91
C THR A 110 -2.39 5.17 -14.41
N LEU A 111 -3.23 4.52 -13.60
CA LEU A 111 -3.95 3.32 -14.03
C LEU A 111 -4.88 3.61 -15.21
N ASN A 112 -5.67 4.69 -15.14
CA ASN A 112 -6.58 5.05 -16.23
C ASN A 112 -5.82 5.43 -17.52
N TYR A 113 -4.68 6.11 -17.40
CA TYR A 113 -3.86 6.45 -18.56
C TYR A 113 -3.33 5.21 -19.27
N LYS A 114 -2.82 4.21 -18.52
CA LYS A 114 -2.33 2.93 -19.08
C LYS A 114 -3.41 2.12 -19.79
N GLU A 115 -4.67 2.35 -19.48
CA GLU A 115 -5.81 1.69 -20.12
C GLU A 115 -6.41 2.51 -21.27
N GLY A 116 -5.76 3.60 -21.69
CA GLY A 116 -6.28 4.50 -22.74
C GLY A 116 -7.46 5.38 -22.30
N ARG A 117 -7.80 5.40 -21.00
CA ARG A 117 -8.91 6.19 -20.44
C ARG A 117 -8.47 7.62 -20.12
N GLN A 118 -7.97 8.35 -21.13
CA GLN A 118 -7.29 9.63 -20.95
C GLN A 118 -8.14 10.69 -20.24
N LYS A 119 -9.43 10.84 -20.61
CA LYS A 119 -10.34 11.79 -19.93
C LYS A 119 -10.41 11.53 -18.42
N LYS A 120 -10.54 10.26 -18.02
CA LYS A 120 -10.61 9.86 -16.62
C LYS A 120 -9.25 9.98 -15.91
N ALA A 121 -8.16 9.73 -16.63
CA ALA A 121 -6.81 9.97 -16.11
C ALA A 121 -6.59 11.45 -15.75
N LEU A 122 -6.97 12.36 -16.65
CA LEU A 122 -6.87 13.81 -16.43
C LEU A 122 -7.67 14.27 -15.20
N GLN A 123 -8.88 13.73 -15.00
CA GLN A 123 -9.70 14.02 -13.81
C GLN A 123 -8.99 13.62 -12.52
N TYR A 124 -8.41 12.42 -12.46
CA TYR A 124 -7.70 11.97 -11.26
C TYR A 124 -6.39 12.70 -11.03
N TYR A 125 -5.64 13.04 -12.09
CA TYR A 125 -4.44 13.86 -11.97
C TYR A 125 -4.76 15.28 -11.49
N LEU A 126 -5.88 15.87 -11.94
CA LEU A 126 -6.36 17.15 -11.44
C LEU A 126 -6.73 17.05 -9.96
N LYS A 127 -7.53 16.06 -9.57
CA LYS A 127 -7.88 15.83 -8.16
C LYS A 127 -6.65 15.67 -7.27
N ALA A 128 -5.62 14.96 -7.74
CA ALA A 128 -4.34 14.88 -7.03
C ALA A 128 -3.64 16.25 -6.95
N CYS A 129 -3.63 17.02 -8.04
CA CYS A 129 -3.05 18.36 -8.09
C CYS A 129 -3.71 19.34 -7.13
N ASP A 130 -5.04 19.33 -7.05
CA ASP A 130 -5.82 20.20 -6.17
C ASP A 130 -5.51 19.95 -4.68
N MET A 131 -5.02 18.75 -4.35
CA MET A 131 -4.54 18.37 -3.02
C MET A 131 -3.02 18.60 -2.84
N GLY A 132 -2.35 19.23 -3.80
CA GLY A 132 -0.92 19.57 -3.72
C GLY A 132 0.03 18.54 -4.33
N ASN A 133 -0.46 17.47 -4.98
CA ASN A 133 0.41 16.48 -5.62
C ASN A 133 1.09 17.07 -6.87
N LYS A 134 2.35 17.50 -6.72
CA LYS A 134 3.15 18.08 -7.83
C LYS A 134 3.23 17.15 -9.05
N PRO A 135 3.44 15.83 -8.92
CA PRO A 135 3.39 14.91 -10.06
C PRO A 135 2.03 14.89 -10.78
N GLY A 136 0.93 14.95 -10.02
CA GLY A 136 -0.43 15.08 -10.54
C GLY A 136 -0.61 16.33 -11.39
N CYS A 137 -0.19 17.50 -10.88
CA CYS A 137 -0.21 18.75 -11.63
C CYS A 137 0.57 18.66 -12.94
N ALA A 138 1.78 18.11 -12.89
CA ALA A 138 2.63 17.96 -14.06
C ALA A 138 2.01 17.02 -15.11
N ARG A 139 1.43 15.89 -14.69
CA ARG A 139 0.74 14.95 -15.58
C ARG A 139 -0.51 15.55 -16.19
N HIS A 140 -1.33 16.24 -15.39
CA HIS A 140 -2.54 16.91 -15.88
C HIS A 140 -2.18 17.94 -16.95
N LYS A 141 -1.30 18.90 -16.64
CA LYS A 141 -0.87 19.97 -17.55
C LYS A 141 -0.27 19.44 -18.86
N ARG A 142 0.50 18.35 -18.79
CA ARG A 142 1.16 17.78 -19.98
C ARG A 142 0.18 17.07 -20.90
N LEU A 143 -0.83 16.41 -20.34
CA LEU A 143 -1.79 15.58 -21.09
C LEU A 143 -3.07 16.34 -21.49
N SER A 144 -3.24 17.57 -20.99
CA SER A 144 -4.34 18.49 -21.33
C SER A 144 -3.99 19.48 -22.45
N ARG A 145 -2.76 19.41 -22.97
CA ARG A 145 -2.33 20.13 -24.16
C ARG A 145 -2.66 19.30 -25.39
#